data_AF-A0A5N6V5H8-F1
#
_entry.id   AF-A0A5N6V5H8-F1
#
_cell.length_a   1.000
_cell.length_b   1.000
_cell.length_c   1.000
_cell.angle_alpha   90.00
_cell.angle_beta   90.00
_cell.angle_gamma   90.00
#
_symmetry.space_group_name_H-M   'P 1'
#
loop_
_entity.id
_entity.type
_entity.pdbx_description
1 polymer ?
#
loop_
_entity_poly.entity_id
_entity_poly.type
_entity_poly.pdbx_seq_one_letter_code
_entity_poly.pdbx_strand_id
1 'polypeptide(L)'
;MGLDALPNDILYLLPLYIDNIETFTNAAASCRRLRDCLYTAQPNTILQLAAASAPTFFSPHPHFLVAATAQQASDWALGNETRTLALREAFQGGIDSLYEFCLQHAGLTLEDIRRTHLARFSTINPLSDKIDKMAGRQWYATPNFWDGGVSEPYTIQTEADRAAFQIIIYGELFGRSMDAFLQPEKNLPYFDVRTRIDYFTYCLPDWVCSSYPGFTRLSTGPYAPNLERPREGDQVAMHHILQCSRWRRMWAAAISSVLDDDDAFVHEDEENESWKKRMLRNAVQSQGLEGMQLVTLPVDRMDIKYVQKVRKMKQQINQLNQPPPVEMLGKGTLTPVSFAPDPPHDVEIPCRHMWGPWVAFNQDAASDTDSEE
;
A
#
# COMPACT_ATOMS: atom_id res chain seq x y z
N MET A 1 19.97 -5.33 45.64
CA MET A 1 20.71 -6.29 44.79
C MET A 1 20.98 -5.59 43.47
N GLY A 2 22.21 -5.65 42.96
CA GLY A 2 22.52 -5.11 41.64
C GLY A 2 22.09 -6.08 40.52
N LEU A 3 21.91 -5.55 39.31
CA LEU A 3 21.57 -6.32 38.11
C LEU A 3 22.63 -7.39 37.76
N ASP A 4 23.87 -7.17 38.21
CA ASP A 4 25.02 -8.08 38.10
C ASP A 4 24.84 -9.38 38.89
N ALA A 5 24.04 -9.36 39.96
CA ALA A 5 23.78 -10.53 40.80
C ALA A 5 22.57 -11.37 40.33
N LEU A 6 21.77 -10.87 39.39
CA LEU A 6 20.59 -11.59 38.88
C LEU A 6 20.99 -12.73 37.93
N PRO A 7 20.29 -13.87 37.89
CA PRO A 7 20.48 -14.90 36.86
C PRO A 7 20.12 -14.41 35.46
N ASN A 8 20.73 -15.00 34.42
CA ASN A 8 20.43 -14.64 33.02
C ASN A 8 18.94 -14.83 32.69
N ASP A 9 18.28 -15.84 33.26
CA ASP A 9 16.86 -16.11 33.04
C ASP A 9 15.96 -14.93 33.46
N ILE A 10 16.35 -14.21 34.52
CA ILE A 10 15.66 -12.99 34.95
C ILE A 10 16.00 -11.82 34.03
N LEU A 11 17.26 -11.73 33.58
CA LEU A 11 17.68 -10.69 32.65
C LEU A 11 16.99 -10.80 31.27
N TYR A 12 16.65 -12.00 30.82
CA TYR A 12 15.88 -12.21 29.58
C TYR A 12 14.45 -11.68 29.65
N LEU A 13 13.88 -11.50 30.85
CA LEU A 13 12.54 -10.93 31.04
C LEU A 13 12.55 -9.40 31.07
N LEU A 14 13.70 -8.77 31.27
CA LEU A 14 13.82 -7.30 31.35
C LEU A 14 13.21 -6.55 30.15
N PRO A 15 13.33 -7.00 28.89
CA PRO A 15 12.72 -6.31 27.76
C PRO A 15 11.23 -6.01 27.93
N LEU A 16 10.48 -6.85 28.66
CA LEU A 16 9.04 -6.69 28.91
C LEU A 16 8.71 -5.55 29.89
N TYR A 17 9.70 -5.09 30.65
CA TYR A 17 9.55 -4.06 31.67
C TYR A 17 10.28 -2.76 31.31
N ILE A 18 10.88 -2.70 30.12
CA ILE A 18 11.47 -1.48 29.58
C ILE A 18 10.36 -0.69 28.90
N ASP A 19 10.39 0.63 29.07
CA ASP A 19 9.34 1.54 28.62
C ASP A 19 9.35 1.75 27.11
N ASN A 20 10.52 1.83 26.47
CA ASN A 20 10.63 2.15 25.05
C ASN A 20 11.95 1.66 24.40
N ILE A 21 12.06 1.76 23.07
CA ILE A 21 13.21 1.21 22.32
C ILE A 21 14.53 1.95 22.57
N GLU A 22 14.47 3.23 22.95
CA GLU A 22 15.65 4.02 23.28
C GLU A 22 16.26 3.55 24.60
N THR A 23 15.44 3.44 25.65
CA THR A 23 15.86 2.89 26.95
C THR A 23 16.38 1.46 26.79
N PHE A 24 15.73 0.65 25.96
CA PHE A 24 16.18 -0.71 25.62
C PHE A 24 17.59 -0.70 25.02
N THR A 25 17.83 0.18 24.05
CA THR A 25 19.12 0.28 23.37
C THR A 25 20.22 0.78 24.32
N ASN A 26 19.90 1.76 25.17
CA ASN A 26 20.80 2.28 26.19
C ASN A 26 21.16 1.21 27.23
N ALA A 27 20.17 0.43 27.68
CA ALA A 27 20.39 -0.68 28.60
C ALA A 27 21.30 -1.77 27.98
N ALA A 28 21.06 -2.13 26.71
CA ALA A 28 21.89 -3.09 25.98
C ALA A 28 23.31 -2.56 25.69
N ALA A 29 23.50 -1.25 25.63
CA ALA A 29 24.81 -0.63 25.43
C ALA A 29 25.67 -0.63 26.71
N SER A 30 25.06 -0.73 27.89
CA SER A 30 25.74 -0.57 29.18
C SER A 30 26.78 -1.66 29.51
N CYS A 31 26.50 -2.93 29.22
CA CYS A 31 27.45 -4.03 29.42
C CYS A 31 27.17 -5.20 28.47
N ARG A 32 28.19 -6.05 28.24
CA ARG A 32 28.07 -7.21 27.31
C ARG A 32 26.98 -8.18 27.73
N ARG A 33 26.88 -8.47 29.04
CA ARG A 33 25.88 -9.40 29.57
C ARG A 33 24.45 -8.94 29.31
N LEU A 34 24.15 -7.66 29.56
CA LEU A 34 22.84 -7.10 29.24
C LEU A 34 22.59 -7.04 27.74
N ARG A 35 23.61 -6.75 26.93
CA ARG A 35 23.49 -6.82 25.47
C ARG A 35 23.05 -8.20 25.01
N ASP A 36 23.77 -9.23 25.45
CA ASP A 36 23.53 -10.61 25.04
C ASP A 36 22.14 -11.08 25.50
N CYS A 37 21.70 -10.67 26.70
CA CYS A 37 20.36 -10.99 27.20
C CYS A 37 19.23 -10.19 26.54
N LEU A 38 19.41 -8.89 26.30
CA LEU A 38 18.34 -8.06 25.72
C LEU A 38 18.17 -8.33 24.22
N TYR A 39 19.25 -8.65 23.49
CA TYR A 39 19.16 -8.90 22.05
C TYR A 39 18.51 -10.24 21.69
N THR A 40 18.18 -11.09 22.67
CA THR A 40 17.30 -12.25 22.48
C THR A 40 15.82 -11.93 22.67
N ALA A 41 15.45 -10.65 22.86
CA ALA A 41 14.06 -10.23 22.97
C ALA A 41 13.24 -10.68 21.75
N GLN A 42 12.00 -11.09 22.00
CA GLN A 42 11.12 -11.54 20.94
C GLN A 42 10.77 -10.37 19.99
N PRO A 43 10.56 -10.63 18.69
CA PRO A 43 10.20 -9.58 17.72
C PRO A 43 8.97 -8.75 18.13
N ASN A 44 7.97 -9.37 18.76
CA ASN A 44 6.81 -8.64 19.26
C ASN A 44 7.17 -7.66 20.38
N THR A 45 8.07 -8.03 21.30
CA THR A 45 8.56 -7.13 22.36
C THR A 45 9.27 -5.93 21.76
N ILE A 46 10.12 -6.13 20.76
CA ILE A 46 10.80 -5.02 20.05
C ILE A 46 9.79 -4.12 19.33
N LEU A 47 8.75 -4.69 18.72
CA LEU A 47 7.68 -3.91 18.09
C LEU A 47 6.92 -3.07 19.12
N GLN A 48 6.58 -3.61 20.30
CA GLN A 48 5.93 -2.87 21.39
C GLN A 48 6.82 -1.73 21.92
N LEU A 49 8.12 -1.98 22.08
CA LEU A 49 9.09 -0.96 22.46
C LEU A 49 9.21 0.15 21.39
N ALA A 50 9.13 -0.21 20.10
CA ALA A 50 9.11 0.75 19.00
C ALA A 50 7.80 1.58 18.98
N ALA A 51 6.67 0.93 19.20
CA ALA A 51 5.35 1.56 19.35
C ALA A 51 5.35 2.61 20.47
N ALA A 52 5.91 2.27 21.64
CA ALA A 52 6.04 3.17 22.77
C ALA A 52 6.97 4.38 22.51
N SER A 53 7.80 4.31 21.47
CA SER A 53 8.68 5.39 21.01
C SER A 53 8.08 6.22 19.86
N ALA A 54 6.88 5.88 19.38
CA ALA A 54 6.16 6.69 18.41
C ALA A 54 5.48 7.91 19.10
N PRO A 55 5.38 9.08 18.43
CA PRO A 55 5.77 9.34 17.05
C PRO A 55 7.25 9.72 16.86
N THR A 56 8.00 9.96 17.94
CA THR A 56 9.33 10.61 17.91
C THR A 56 10.32 9.95 16.95
N PHE A 57 10.48 8.63 17.01
CA PHE A 57 11.43 7.91 16.14
C PHE A 57 10.77 7.33 14.88
N PHE A 58 9.46 7.08 14.93
CA PHE A 58 8.71 6.35 13.92
C PHE A 58 7.64 7.21 13.27
N SER A 59 8.08 8.33 12.69
CA SER A 59 7.22 9.24 11.91
C SER A 59 7.22 8.92 10.41
N PRO A 60 6.12 9.19 9.69
CA PRO A 60 4.82 9.63 10.21
C PRO A 60 4.09 8.47 10.90
N HIS A 61 3.60 8.71 12.12
CA HIS A 61 2.82 7.73 12.87
C HIS A 61 1.34 7.75 12.41
N PRO A 62 0.64 6.60 12.32
CA PRO A 62 1.14 5.24 12.52
C PRO A 62 1.77 4.58 11.27
N HIS A 63 1.65 5.24 10.13
CA HIS A 63 2.01 4.74 8.80
C HIS A 63 3.40 4.08 8.71
N PHE A 64 4.41 4.63 9.37
CA PHE A 64 5.76 4.07 9.33
C PHE A 64 5.82 2.64 9.89
N LEU A 65 5.23 2.41 11.06
CA LEU A 65 5.24 1.09 11.70
C LEU A 65 4.31 0.13 10.98
N VAL A 66 3.17 0.61 10.47
CA VAL A 66 2.28 -0.20 9.62
C VAL A 66 3.02 -0.67 8.37
N ALA A 67 3.71 0.22 7.65
CA ALA A 67 4.49 -0.16 6.47
C ALA A 67 5.58 -1.19 6.79
N ALA A 68 6.20 -1.15 7.97
CA ALA A 68 7.22 -2.11 8.37
C ALA A 68 6.66 -3.50 8.74
N THR A 69 5.38 -3.61 9.06
CA THR A 69 4.78 -4.82 9.67
C THR A 69 3.59 -5.40 8.91
N ALA A 70 3.00 -4.64 7.99
CA ALA A 70 1.79 -4.99 7.24
C ALA A 70 1.89 -6.34 6.51
N GLN A 71 3.06 -6.68 5.97
CA GLN A 71 3.27 -7.97 5.31
C GLN A 71 3.08 -9.15 6.26
N GLN A 72 3.60 -9.08 7.50
CA GLN A 72 3.43 -10.16 8.47
C GLN A 72 1.97 -10.28 8.93
N ALA A 73 1.30 -9.14 9.12
CA ALA A 73 -0.12 -9.10 9.47
C ALA A 73 -0.99 -9.68 8.33
N SER A 74 -0.63 -9.37 7.08
CA SER A 74 -1.25 -9.94 5.89
C SER A 74 -1.01 -11.44 5.77
N ASP A 75 0.25 -11.90 5.90
CA ASP A 75 0.61 -13.32 5.85
C ASP A 75 -0.13 -14.14 6.93
N TRP A 76 -0.37 -13.54 8.10
CA TRP A 76 -1.17 -14.17 9.16
C TRP A 76 -2.64 -14.38 8.76
N ALA A 77 -3.22 -13.42 8.03
CA ALA A 77 -4.63 -13.42 7.61
C ALA A 77 -4.90 -14.23 6.33
N LEU A 78 -3.95 -14.21 5.39
CA LEU A 78 -4.10 -14.77 4.06
C LEU A 78 -4.43 -16.28 4.08
N GLY A 79 -5.43 -16.68 3.29
CA GLY A 79 -5.85 -18.08 3.18
C GLY A 79 -6.69 -18.59 4.35
N ASN A 80 -7.09 -17.74 5.30
CA ASN A 80 -8.01 -18.08 6.38
C ASN A 80 -9.16 -17.07 6.45
N GLU A 81 -10.40 -17.53 6.24
CA GLU A 81 -11.59 -16.68 6.18
C GLU A 81 -11.84 -15.88 7.47
N THR A 82 -11.71 -16.52 8.64
CA THR A 82 -11.92 -15.86 9.94
C THR A 82 -10.87 -14.78 10.18
N ARG A 83 -9.61 -15.05 9.84
CA ARG A 83 -8.53 -14.07 10.01
C ARG A 83 -8.59 -12.95 8.98
N THR A 84 -9.02 -13.26 7.76
CA THR A 84 -9.31 -12.26 6.73
C THR A 84 -10.43 -11.34 7.17
N LEU A 85 -11.49 -11.87 7.79
CA LEU A 85 -12.55 -11.05 8.37
C LEU A 85 -12.01 -10.13 9.48
N ALA A 86 -11.16 -10.65 10.38
CA ALA A 86 -10.53 -9.82 11.41
C ALA A 86 -9.66 -8.69 10.84
N LEU A 87 -8.91 -8.95 9.76
CA LEU A 87 -8.15 -7.92 9.04
C LEU A 87 -9.08 -6.86 8.42
N ARG A 88 -10.21 -7.28 7.83
CA ARG A 88 -11.20 -6.35 7.27
C ARG A 88 -11.87 -5.50 8.35
N GLU A 89 -12.19 -6.07 9.49
CA GLU A 89 -12.68 -5.34 10.67
C GLU A 89 -11.65 -4.32 11.16
N ALA A 90 -10.37 -4.68 11.16
CA ALA A 90 -9.29 -3.74 11.45
C ALA A 90 -9.21 -2.60 10.42
N PHE A 91 -9.36 -2.90 9.12
CA PHE A 91 -9.45 -1.85 8.10
C PHE A 91 -10.59 -0.89 8.39
N GLN A 92 -11.79 -1.40 8.72
CA GLN A 92 -12.98 -0.58 8.99
C GLN A 92 -12.79 0.43 10.13
N GLY A 93 -11.90 0.16 11.09
CA GLY A 93 -11.53 1.09 12.15
C GLY A 93 -10.53 2.18 11.73
N GLY A 94 -10.03 2.13 10.50
CA GLY A 94 -9.07 3.08 9.92
C GLY A 94 -7.61 2.69 10.13
N ILE A 95 -6.69 3.60 9.78
CA ILE A 95 -5.24 3.33 9.83
C ILE A 95 -4.75 3.01 11.25
N ASP A 96 -5.34 3.63 12.28
CA ASP A 96 -5.00 3.36 13.68
C ASP A 96 -5.43 1.96 14.12
N SER A 97 -6.58 1.47 13.65
CA SER A 97 -7.02 0.10 13.93
C SER A 97 -6.19 -0.94 13.19
N LEU A 98 -5.76 -0.62 11.95
CA LEU A 98 -4.78 -1.45 11.24
C LEU A 98 -3.42 -1.48 11.97
N TYR A 99 -3.01 -0.37 12.57
CA TYR A 99 -1.81 -0.31 13.39
C TYR A 99 -1.90 -1.22 14.62
N GLU A 100 -2.98 -1.14 15.40
CA GLU A 100 -3.21 -2.03 16.53
C GLU A 100 -3.25 -3.52 16.10
N PHE A 101 -3.88 -3.81 14.97
CA PHE A 101 -3.86 -5.15 14.38
C PHE A 101 -2.43 -5.63 14.07
N CYS A 102 -1.59 -4.76 13.51
CA CYS A 102 -0.18 -5.07 13.27
C CYS A 102 0.59 -5.32 14.57
N LEU A 103 0.34 -4.56 15.63
CA LEU A 103 0.96 -4.78 16.95
C LEU A 103 0.63 -6.15 17.55
N GLN A 104 -0.56 -6.69 17.25
CA GLN A 104 -1.03 -7.99 17.74
C GLN A 104 -0.53 -9.18 16.91
N HIS A 105 -0.34 -8.99 15.59
CA HIS A 105 -0.09 -10.10 14.66
C HIS A 105 1.27 -10.05 13.96
N ALA A 106 2.10 -9.04 14.22
CA ALA A 106 3.44 -8.93 13.67
C ALA A 106 4.52 -8.85 14.77
N GLY A 107 5.77 -8.89 14.31
CA GLY A 107 6.94 -8.57 15.10
C GLY A 107 7.93 -7.74 14.30
N LEU A 108 8.88 -7.14 15.00
CA LEU A 108 9.92 -6.32 14.40
C LEU A 108 11.26 -6.69 15.03
N THR A 109 12.31 -6.86 14.23
CA THR A 109 13.67 -7.00 14.77
C THR A 109 14.38 -5.65 14.78
N LEU A 110 15.47 -5.53 15.55
CA LEU A 110 16.34 -4.35 15.47
C LEU A 110 16.91 -4.16 14.06
N GLU A 111 17.11 -5.26 13.34
CA GLU A 111 17.59 -5.20 11.96
C GLU A 111 16.50 -4.68 11.01
N ASP A 112 15.24 -5.06 11.22
CA ASP A 112 14.12 -4.49 10.47
C ASP A 112 13.97 -2.99 10.72
N ILE A 113 14.16 -2.53 11.97
CA ILE A 113 14.18 -1.10 12.31
C ILE A 113 15.27 -0.38 11.52
N ARG A 114 16.50 -0.91 11.51
CA ARG A 114 17.62 -0.34 10.76
C ARG A 114 17.34 -0.32 9.27
N ARG A 115 16.87 -1.43 8.69
CA ARG A 115 16.53 -1.54 7.27
C ARG A 115 15.48 -0.50 6.88
N THR A 116 14.40 -0.40 7.65
CA THR A 116 13.31 0.55 7.37
C THR A 116 13.77 2.01 7.53
N HIS A 117 14.60 2.29 8.54
CA HIS A 117 15.20 3.62 8.71
C HIS A 117 16.13 4.01 7.54
N LEU A 118 16.96 3.09 7.05
CA LEU A 118 17.79 3.33 5.86
C LEU A 118 16.93 3.50 4.59
N ALA A 119 15.85 2.75 4.48
CA ALA A 119 14.89 2.87 3.39
C ALA A 119 14.20 4.25 3.35
N ARG A 120 14.09 4.94 4.50
CA ARG A 120 13.58 6.33 4.54
C ARG A 120 14.36 7.24 3.59
N PHE A 121 15.69 7.18 3.63
CA PHE A 121 16.54 8.06 2.82
C PHE A 121 16.74 7.58 1.39
N SER A 122 16.75 6.26 1.18
CA SER A 122 17.06 5.65 -0.11
C SER A 122 15.84 5.43 -1.00
N THR A 123 14.66 5.25 -0.42
CA THR A 123 13.44 4.87 -1.16
C THR A 123 12.25 5.76 -0.81
N ILE A 124 11.90 5.89 0.47
CA ILE A 124 10.64 6.56 0.87
C ILE A 124 10.68 8.07 0.58
N ASN A 125 11.71 8.79 1.01
CA ASN A 125 11.82 10.23 0.75
C ASN A 125 11.93 10.55 -0.75
N PRO A 126 12.76 9.83 -1.55
CA PRO A 126 12.75 9.98 -3.01
C PRO A 126 11.39 9.69 -3.65
N LEU A 127 10.65 8.70 -3.16
CA LEU A 127 9.30 8.40 -3.64
C LEU A 127 8.33 9.54 -3.31
N SER A 128 8.36 10.03 -2.07
CA SER A 128 7.57 11.18 -1.63
C SER A 128 7.85 12.43 -2.48
N ASP A 129 9.12 12.74 -2.76
CA ASP A 129 9.49 13.85 -3.64
C ASP A 129 8.96 13.68 -5.08
N LYS A 130 8.96 12.45 -5.61
CA LYS A 130 8.32 12.16 -6.91
C LYS A 130 6.81 12.36 -6.85
N ILE A 131 6.17 11.93 -5.76
CA ILE A 131 4.73 12.13 -5.54
C ILE A 131 4.40 13.62 -5.42
N ASP A 132 5.14 14.40 -4.64
CA ASP A 132 4.92 15.84 -4.47
C ASP A 132 4.98 16.61 -5.81
N LYS A 133 5.80 16.12 -6.75
CA LYS A 133 5.91 16.64 -8.13
C LYS A 133 4.79 16.20 -9.06
N MET A 134 3.86 15.35 -8.65
CA MET A 134 2.68 14.94 -9.43
C MET A 134 1.35 15.18 -8.71
N ALA A 135 1.36 15.19 -7.38
CA ALA A 135 0.25 15.41 -6.48
C ALA A 135 0.84 15.95 -5.16
N GLY A 136 0.80 17.27 -4.98
CA GLY A 136 1.37 17.92 -3.80
C GLY A 136 1.73 19.38 -4.04
N ARG A 137 2.46 19.99 -3.11
CA ARG A 137 2.81 21.42 -3.16
C ARG A 137 3.78 21.73 -4.28
N GLN A 138 4.74 20.84 -4.54
CA GLN A 138 5.67 21.03 -5.66
C GLN A 138 4.97 20.97 -7.02
N TRP A 139 3.81 20.33 -7.10
CA TRP A 139 3.01 20.27 -8.32
C TRP A 139 2.65 21.66 -8.85
N TYR A 140 2.45 22.61 -7.94
CA TYR A 140 2.11 24.00 -8.22
C TYR A 140 3.15 24.76 -9.04
N ALA A 141 4.42 24.32 -9.01
CA ALA A 141 5.48 24.93 -9.79
C ALA A 141 5.36 24.66 -11.31
N THR A 142 4.39 23.83 -11.74
CA THR A 142 4.16 23.54 -13.16
C THR A 142 3.64 24.78 -13.89
N PRO A 143 4.24 25.17 -15.04
CA PRO A 143 3.76 26.30 -15.82
C PRO A 143 2.29 26.16 -16.19
N ASN A 144 1.55 27.28 -16.19
CA ASN A 144 0.12 27.31 -16.53
C ASN A 144 -0.74 26.38 -15.67
N PHE A 145 -0.41 26.21 -14.38
CA PHE A 145 -1.08 25.26 -13.48
C PHE A 145 -2.62 25.39 -13.50
N TRP A 146 -3.15 26.60 -13.40
CA TRP A 146 -4.60 26.83 -13.46
C TRP A 146 -5.17 26.93 -14.89
N ASP A 147 -4.29 27.01 -15.90
CA ASP A 147 -4.63 27.28 -17.30
C ASP A 147 -4.37 26.05 -18.20
N GLY A 148 -4.59 24.84 -17.66
CA GLY A 148 -4.49 23.57 -18.40
C GLY A 148 -3.09 22.94 -18.46
N GLY A 149 -2.13 23.44 -17.68
CA GLY A 149 -0.78 22.87 -17.55
C GLY A 149 -0.71 21.56 -16.75
N VAL A 150 -1.77 21.22 -16.00
CA VAL A 150 -1.90 19.99 -15.21
C VAL A 150 -3.27 19.35 -15.41
N SER A 151 -3.35 18.02 -15.25
CA SER A 151 -4.60 17.27 -15.41
C SER A 151 -5.51 17.33 -14.18
N GLU A 152 -4.95 17.45 -12.98
CA GLU A 152 -5.71 17.51 -11.73
C GLU A 152 -5.08 18.53 -10.76
N PRO A 153 -5.52 19.80 -10.78
CA PRO A 153 -4.94 20.83 -9.93
C PRO A 153 -5.38 20.71 -8.46
N TYR A 154 -6.47 20.00 -8.18
CA TYR A 154 -7.03 19.84 -6.83
C TYR A 154 -6.20 18.92 -5.91
N THR A 155 -5.21 18.20 -6.45
CA THR A 155 -4.29 17.33 -5.69
C THR A 155 -3.13 18.09 -5.04
N ILE A 156 -3.10 19.42 -5.13
CA ILE A 156 -2.04 20.26 -4.52
C ILE A 156 -1.98 20.14 -2.98
N GLN A 157 -3.08 19.76 -2.34
CA GLN A 157 -3.18 19.59 -0.89
C GLN A 157 -2.78 18.19 -0.41
N THR A 158 -2.35 17.31 -1.31
CA THR A 158 -1.87 15.97 -0.95
C THR A 158 -0.61 16.06 -0.08
N GLU A 159 -0.64 15.36 1.06
CA GLU A 159 0.56 15.15 1.88
C GLU A 159 1.35 13.98 1.29
N ALA A 160 2.39 14.30 0.52
CA ALA A 160 3.14 13.33 -0.30
C ALA A 160 3.78 12.20 0.52
N ASP A 161 4.27 12.50 1.73
CA ASP A 161 4.81 11.48 2.63
C ASP A 161 3.74 10.45 3.00
N ARG A 162 2.53 10.91 3.36
CA ARG A 162 1.41 10.02 3.69
C ARG A 162 1.03 9.16 2.49
N ALA A 163 0.92 9.74 1.30
CA ALA A 163 0.63 9.01 0.08
C ALA A 163 1.70 7.94 -0.24
N ALA A 164 2.99 8.27 -0.06
CA ALA A 164 4.09 7.30 -0.25
C ALA A 164 3.95 6.09 0.68
N PHE A 165 3.66 6.31 1.97
CA PHE A 165 3.44 5.22 2.90
C PHE A 165 2.20 4.39 2.57
N GLN A 166 1.10 5.02 2.14
CA GLN A 166 -0.12 4.27 1.80
C GLN A 166 0.09 3.36 0.57
N ILE A 167 0.86 3.80 -0.43
CA ILE A 167 1.24 2.93 -1.57
C ILE A 167 2.09 1.75 -1.09
N ILE A 168 3.05 1.99 -0.20
CA ILE A 168 3.89 0.93 0.38
C ILE A 168 3.04 -0.04 1.19
N ILE A 169 2.17 0.45 2.08
CA ILE A 169 1.30 -0.37 2.93
C ILE A 169 0.39 -1.25 2.07
N TYR A 170 -0.24 -0.72 1.03
CA TYR A 170 -1.02 -1.52 0.08
C TYR A 170 -0.18 -2.66 -0.51
N GLY A 171 1.05 -2.36 -0.95
CA GLY A 171 1.96 -3.37 -1.50
C GLY A 171 2.35 -4.44 -0.48
N GLU A 172 2.68 -4.05 0.75
CA GLU A 172 3.00 -4.99 1.82
C GLU A 172 1.79 -5.87 2.20
N LEU A 173 0.57 -5.32 2.17
CA LEU A 173 -0.66 -6.06 2.45
C LEU A 173 -1.02 -7.04 1.33
N PHE A 174 -0.98 -6.60 0.07
CA PHE A 174 -1.62 -7.35 -1.02
C PHE A 174 -0.65 -7.94 -2.04
N GLY A 175 0.65 -7.65 -1.93
CA GLY A 175 1.67 -8.16 -2.85
C GLY A 175 1.69 -9.70 -2.95
N ARG A 176 1.41 -10.41 -1.85
CA ARG A 176 1.33 -11.88 -1.82
C ARG A 176 0.16 -12.44 -2.62
N SER A 177 -0.95 -11.73 -2.69
CA SER A 177 -2.09 -12.10 -3.54
C SER A 177 -1.69 -12.16 -5.02
N MET A 178 -0.70 -11.36 -5.45
CA MET A 178 -0.20 -11.40 -6.83
C MET A 178 0.45 -12.75 -7.17
N ASP A 179 1.09 -13.41 -6.20
CA ASP A 179 1.77 -14.69 -6.42
C ASP A 179 0.79 -15.78 -6.90
N ALA A 180 -0.47 -15.74 -6.48
CA ALA A 180 -1.51 -16.67 -6.92
C ALA A 180 -1.81 -16.58 -8.43
N PHE A 181 -1.66 -15.39 -9.01
CA PHE A 181 -1.89 -15.15 -10.44
C PHE A 181 -0.62 -15.34 -11.28
N LEU A 182 0.55 -15.13 -10.68
CA LEU A 182 1.84 -15.40 -11.33
C LEU A 182 2.21 -16.89 -11.34
N GLN A 183 1.61 -17.68 -10.44
CA GLN A 183 1.88 -19.11 -10.26
C GLN A 183 0.55 -19.89 -10.13
N PRO A 184 -0.31 -19.87 -11.16
CA PRO A 184 -1.64 -20.49 -11.10
C PRO A 184 -1.58 -21.99 -10.79
N GLU A 185 -0.50 -22.67 -11.17
CA GLU A 185 -0.26 -24.09 -10.88
C GLU A 185 -0.13 -24.42 -9.39
N LYS A 186 0.18 -23.42 -8.55
CA LYS A 186 0.36 -23.61 -7.11
C LYS A 186 -0.91 -23.42 -6.29
N ASN A 187 -1.98 -22.91 -6.90
CA ASN A 187 -3.26 -22.65 -6.23
C ASN A 187 -3.09 -21.89 -4.89
N LEU A 188 -2.29 -20.81 -4.92
CA LEU A 188 -2.01 -20.01 -3.73
C LEU A 188 -3.24 -19.18 -3.32
N PRO A 189 -3.43 -18.93 -2.03
CA PRO A 189 -4.51 -18.04 -1.57
C PRO A 189 -4.25 -16.59 -1.99
N TYR A 190 -5.33 -15.82 -2.13
CA TYR A 190 -5.30 -14.39 -2.40
C TYR A 190 -6.48 -13.70 -1.70
N PHE A 191 -6.34 -12.41 -1.40
CA PHE A 191 -7.45 -11.59 -0.89
C PHE A 191 -8.40 -11.19 -2.01
N ASP A 192 -9.70 -11.27 -1.73
CA ASP A 192 -10.74 -10.84 -2.68
C ASP A 192 -10.70 -9.33 -2.95
N VAL A 193 -11.45 -8.92 -3.97
CA VAL A 193 -11.58 -7.52 -4.39
C VAL A 193 -12.10 -6.63 -3.25
N ARG A 194 -13.05 -7.15 -2.45
CA ARG A 194 -13.67 -6.38 -1.36
C ARG A 194 -12.71 -6.09 -0.22
N THR A 195 -11.84 -7.03 0.13
CA THR A 195 -10.82 -6.83 1.16
C THR A 195 -9.86 -5.69 0.78
N ARG A 196 -9.47 -5.60 -0.50
CA ARG A 196 -8.58 -4.52 -0.97
C ARG A 196 -9.28 -3.16 -1.05
N ILE A 197 -10.54 -3.15 -1.49
CA ILE A 197 -11.37 -1.94 -1.48
C ILE A 197 -11.62 -1.44 -0.05
N ASP A 198 -11.80 -2.34 0.93
CA ASP A 198 -11.96 -1.96 2.34
C ASP A 198 -10.74 -1.18 2.85
N TYR A 199 -9.51 -1.59 2.47
CA TYR A 199 -8.31 -0.83 2.80
C TYR A 199 -8.36 0.61 2.26
N PHE A 200 -8.64 0.80 0.96
CA PHE A 200 -8.75 2.15 0.40
C PHE A 200 -9.92 2.94 0.98
N THR A 201 -11.02 2.28 1.31
CA THR A 201 -12.20 2.92 1.89
C THR A 201 -11.87 3.49 3.26
N TYR A 202 -11.31 2.70 4.16
CA TYR A 202 -11.23 3.07 5.58
C TYR A 202 -9.82 3.46 6.05
N CYS A 203 -8.75 2.90 5.48
CA CYS A 203 -7.38 3.29 5.85
C CYS A 203 -6.89 4.54 5.10
N LEU A 204 -7.57 4.94 4.03
CA LEU A 204 -7.37 6.21 3.31
C LEU A 204 -8.71 6.94 3.22
N PRO A 205 -9.25 7.49 4.32
CA PRO A 205 -10.57 8.10 4.26
C PRO A 205 -10.56 9.40 3.46
N ASP A 206 -11.60 9.60 2.66
CA ASP A 206 -11.80 10.80 1.84
C ASP A 206 -13.24 11.32 1.95
N TRP A 207 -13.40 12.64 1.81
CA TRP A 207 -14.69 13.33 1.83
C TRP A 207 -15.61 12.94 0.67
N VAL A 208 -15.08 12.50 -0.47
CA VAL A 208 -15.90 12.05 -1.62
C VAL A 208 -16.47 10.65 -1.45
N CYS A 209 -15.92 9.86 -0.53
CA CYS A 209 -16.27 8.46 -0.40
C CYS A 209 -17.72 8.30 0.03
N SER A 210 -18.53 7.62 -0.76
CA SER A 210 -19.96 7.47 -0.49
C SER A 210 -20.52 6.19 -1.08
N SER A 211 -21.59 5.67 -0.47
CA SER A 211 -22.28 4.47 -0.94
C SER A 211 -23.03 4.72 -2.24
N TYR A 212 -23.07 3.70 -3.10
CA TYR A 212 -23.84 3.66 -4.34
C TYR A 212 -24.16 2.20 -4.71
N PRO A 213 -25.06 1.90 -5.68
CA PRO A 213 -25.39 0.53 -6.02
C PRO A 213 -24.13 -0.31 -6.35
N GLY A 214 -23.91 -1.42 -5.64
CA GLY A 214 -22.74 -2.28 -5.79
C GLY A 214 -21.53 -1.95 -4.89
N PHE A 215 -21.60 -0.86 -4.13
CA PHE A 215 -20.58 -0.46 -3.15
C PHE A 215 -21.21 0.20 -1.92
N THR A 216 -21.02 -0.41 -0.75
CA THR A 216 -21.56 0.09 0.51
C THR A 216 -20.43 0.51 1.43
N ARG A 217 -20.35 1.81 1.72
CA ARG A 217 -19.50 2.37 2.77
C ARG A 217 -20.24 2.31 4.11
N LEU A 218 -19.65 1.65 5.11
CA LEU A 218 -20.20 1.57 6.46
C LEU A 218 -19.93 2.87 7.23
N SER A 219 -20.84 3.24 8.12
CA SER A 219 -20.69 4.41 9.01
C SER A 219 -19.88 4.04 10.27
N THR A 220 -18.62 3.63 10.07
CA THR A 220 -17.70 3.17 11.11
C THR A 220 -16.31 3.79 10.94
N GLY A 221 -15.44 3.65 11.94
CA GLY A 221 -14.09 4.20 11.96
C GLY A 221 -14.07 5.66 11.52
N PRO A 222 -13.34 6.03 10.44
CA PRO A 222 -13.25 7.41 9.98
C PRO A 222 -14.56 8.01 9.44
N TYR A 223 -15.60 7.18 9.21
CA TYR A 223 -16.92 7.61 8.76
C TYR A 223 -18.00 7.50 9.84
N ALA A 224 -17.62 7.29 11.10
CA ALA A 224 -18.56 7.24 12.21
C ALA A 224 -19.33 8.58 12.34
N PRO A 225 -20.65 8.56 12.60
CA PRO A 225 -21.49 9.77 12.57
C PRO A 225 -21.16 10.79 13.66
N ASN A 226 -20.46 10.36 14.72
CA ASN A 226 -20.02 11.20 15.83
C ASN A 226 -18.64 11.84 15.59
N LEU A 227 -17.97 11.53 14.48
CA LEU A 227 -16.71 12.15 14.09
C LEU A 227 -16.93 13.23 13.05
N GLU A 228 -15.98 14.17 13.00
CA GLU A 228 -15.92 15.08 11.87
C GLU A 228 -15.62 14.30 10.58
N ARG A 229 -16.26 14.69 9.47
CA ARG A 229 -15.98 14.06 8.19
C ARG A 229 -14.51 14.27 7.81
N PRO A 230 -13.88 13.28 7.15
CA PRO A 230 -12.57 13.47 6.53
C PRO A 230 -12.60 14.73 5.66
N ARG A 231 -11.55 15.54 5.73
CA ARG A 231 -11.43 16.77 4.93
C ARG A 231 -10.41 16.61 3.81
N GLU A 232 -9.51 15.65 3.96
CA GLU A 232 -8.45 15.31 3.05
C GLU A 232 -9.00 14.63 1.79
N GLY A 233 -8.46 15.01 0.63
CA GLY A 233 -8.74 14.37 -0.66
C GLY A 233 -7.80 13.21 -0.96
N ASP A 234 -7.55 12.33 0.02
CA ASP A 234 -6.54 11.28 -0.07
C ASP A 234 -6.85 10.19 -1.10
N GLN A 235 -8.12 9.77 -1.25
CA GLN A 235 -8.52 8.81 -2.28
C GLN A 235 -8.45 9.45 -3.66
N VAL A 236 -8.91 10.70 -3.79
CA VAL A 236 -8.84 11.45 -5.05
C VAL A 236 -7.39 11.63 -5.49
N ALA A 237 -6.53 12.02 -4.55
CA ALA A 237 -5.10 12.15 -4.80
C ALA A 237 -4.46 10.81 -5.18
N MET A 238 -4.77 9.75 -4.44
CA MET A 238 -4.21 8.42 -4.69
C MET A 238 -4.63 7.88 -6.06
N HIS A 239 -5.91 8.03 -6.42
CA HIS A 239 -6.40 7.72 -7.76
C HIS A 239 -5.61 8.50 -8.82
N HIS A 240 -5.46 9.82 -8.65
CA HIS A 240 -4.71 10.63 -9.60
C HIS A 240 -3.27 10.15 -9.73
N ILE A 241 -2.56 9.96 -8.61
CA ILE A 241 -1.17 9.49 -8.58
C ILE A 241 -1.04 8.19 -9.38
N LEU A 242 -1.86 7.19 -9.09
CA LEU A 242 -1.74 5.85 -9.64
C LEU A 242 -2.08 5.75 -11.15
N GLN A 243 -2.82 6.73 -11.69
CA GLN A 243 -3.24 6.75 -13.10
C GLN A 243 -2.51 7.79 -13.96
N CYS A 244 -1.90 8.82 -13.35
CA CYS A 244 -1.31 9.92 -14.10
C CYS A 244 -0.15 9.47 -15.02
N SER A 245 0.04 10.18 -16.12
CA SER A 245 1.10 9.87 -17.09
C SER A 245 2.50 9.97 -16.50
N ARG A 246 2.72 10.79 -15.45
CA ARG A 246 4.02 10.88 -14.76
C ARG A 246 4.33 9.58 -14.01
N TRP A 247 3.38 9.05 -13.26
CA TRP A 247 3.52 7.76 -12.57
C TRP A 247 3.75 6.61 -13.56
N ARG A 248 2.94 6.54 -14.61
CA ARG A 248 3.05 5.50 -15.63
C ARG A 248 4.41 5.55 -16.36
N ARG A 249 4.87 6.73 -16.78
CA ARG A 249 6.20 6.88 -17.41
C ARG A 249 7.34 6.50 -16.48
N MET A 250 7.26 6.87 -15.21
CA MET A 250 8.27 6.53 -14.21
C MET A 250 8.42 5.02 -14.05
N TRP A 251 7.30 4.30 -13.90
CA TRP A 251 7.32 2.84 -13.84
C TRP A 251 7.77 2.20 -15.14
N ALA A 252 7.36 2.75 -16.29
CA ALA A 252 7.78 2.23 -17.58
C ALA A 252 9.30 2.31 -17.78
N ALA A 253 9.90 3.45 -17.43
CA ALA A 253 11.35 3.62 -17.47
C ALA A 253 12.09 2.67 -16.51
N ALA A 254 11.58 2.52 -15.28
CA ALA A 254 12.17 1.64 -14.27
C ALA A 254 12.08 0.14 -14.62
N ILE A 255 10.97 -0.29 -15.22
CA ILE A 255 10.80 -1.67 -15.68
C ILE A 255 11.73 -1.93 -16.87
N SER A 256 11.79 -1.01 -17.83
CA SER A 256 12.64 -1.14 -19.02
C SER A 256 14.12 -1.28 -18.64
N SER A 257 14.61 -0.48 -17.68
CA SER A 257 16.00 -0.53 -17.23
C SER A 257 16.38 -1.84 -16.53
N VAL A 258 15.42 -2.57 -15.95
CA VAL A 258 15.65 -3.87 -15.31
C VAL A 258 15.59 -5.02 -16.31
N LEU A 259 14.75 -4.90 -17.33
CA LEU A 259 14.54 -5.94 -18.33
C LEU A 259 15.58 -5.92 -19.46
N ASP A 260 16.38 -4.86 -19.57
CA ASP A 260 17.35 -4.65 -20.66
C ASP A 260 16.67 -4.78 -22.05
N ASP A 261 15.42 -4.32 -22.13
CA ASP A 261 14.55 -4.46 -23.31
C ASP A 261 14.22 -3.05 -23.85
N ASP A 262 14.93 -2.64 -24.90
CA ASP A 262 14.89 -1.28 -25.44
C ASP A 262 13.55 -0.91 -26.11
N ASP A 263 12.69 -1.89 -26.45
CA ASP A 263 11.44 -1.66 -27.20
C ASP A 263 10.14 -2.13 -26.49
N ALA A 264 10.19 -2.96 -25.44
CA ALA A 264 8.99 -3.68 -25.00
C ALA A 264 8.09 -2.97 -23.95
N PHE A 265 8.57 -1.96 -23.22
CA PHE A 265 7.78 -1.30 -22.16
C PHE A 265 7.76 0.23 -22.33
N VAL A 266 7.37 0.68 -23.53
CA VAL A 266 7.12 2.10 -23.83
C VAL A 266 5.82 2.56 -23.16
N HIS A 267 5.78 3.84 -22.75
CA HIS A 267 4.55 4.47 -22.26
C HIS A 267 3.48 4.48 -23.36
N GLU A 268 2.39 3.76 -23.12
CA GLU A 268 1.17 3.79 -23.90
C GLU A 268 0.08 4.48 -23.08
N ASP A 269 -0.90 5.09 -23.75
CA ASP A 269 -2.13 5.50 -23.07
C ASP A 269 -2.84 4.28 -22.50
N GLU A 270 -3.57 4.47 -21.40
CA GLU A 270 -4.15 3.37 -20.61
C GLU A 270 -5.06 2.47 -21.45
N GLU A 271 -5.79 3.05 -22.40
CA GLU A 271 -6.69 2.34 -23.33
C GLU A 271 -5.93 1.41 -24.30
N ASN A 272 -4.67 1.74 -24.61
CA ASN A 272 -3.85 1.00 -25.57
C ASN A 272 -2.88 0.03 -24.89
N GLU A 273 -2.74 0.11 -23.57
CA GLU A 273 -1.81 -0.74 -22.82
C GLU A 273 -2.28 -2.20 -22.79
N SER A 274 -1.46 -3.11 -23.29
CA SER A 274 -1.76 -4.55 -23.20
C SER A 274 -1.91 -4.99 -21.73
N TRP A 275 -2.88 -5.88 -21.46
CA TRP A 275 -3.15 -6.36 -20.09
C TRP A 275 -1.90 -6.98 -19.41
N LYS A 276 -0.97 -7.56 -20.18
CA LYS A 276 0.30 -8.10 -19.66
C LYS A 276 1.24 -7.00 -19.15
N LYS A 277 1.31 -5.85 -19.85
CA LYS A 277 2.11 -4.69 -19.40
C LYS A 277 1.51 -4.10 -18.12
N ARG A 278 0.18 -3.89 -18.11
CA ARG A 278 -0.55 -3.44 -16.92
C ARG A 278 -0.35 -4.38 -15.74
N MET A 279 -0.50 -5.69 -15.95
CA MET A 279 -0.29 -6.70 -14.91
C MET A 279 1.15 -6.68 -14.38
N LEU A 280 2.16 -6.49 -15.23
CA LEU A 280 3.54 -6.39 -14.78
C LEU A 280 3.76 -5.15 -13.91
N ARG A 281 3.28 -3.97 -14.36
CA ARG A 281 3.34 -2.74 -13.55
C ARG A 281 2.67 -2.96 -12.20
N ASN A 282 1.47 -3.53 -12.20
CA ASN A 282 0.72 -3.82 -10.98
C ASN A 282 1.48 -4.80 -10.08
N ALA A 283 2.07 -5.85 -10.64
CA ALA A 283 2.83 -6.84 -9.88
C ALA A 283 4.04 -6.22 -9.18
N VAL A 284 4.81 -5.36 -9.87
CA VAL A 284 6.00 -4.72 -9.29
C VAL A 284 5.67 -3.61 -8.30
N GLN A 285 4.65 -2.78 -8.57
CA GLN A 285 4.25 -1.71 -7.64
C GLN A 285 3.59 -2.27 -6.37
N SER A 286 3.01 -3.46 -6.43
CA SER A 286 2.47 -4.16 -5.26
C SER A 286 3.52 -4.94 -4.45
N GLN A 287 4.83 -4.78 -4.70
CA GLN A 287 5.88 -5.42 -3.89
C GLN A 287 6.29 -4.60 -2.65
N GLY A 288 5.43 -3.68 -2.19
CA GLY A 288 5.69 -2.87 -1.00
C GLY A 288 6.96 -2.04 -1.13
N LEU A 289 7.75 -1.99 -0.05
CA LEU A 289 8.96 -1.20 0.02
C LEU A 289 10.04 -1.67 -0.97
N GLU A 290 10.14 -2.98 -1.20
CA GLU A 290 11.04 -3.57 -2.19
C GLU A 290 10.65 -3.08 -3.60
N GLY A 291 9.34 -3.10 -3.91
CA GLY A 291 8.72 -2.52 -5.11
C GLY A 291 9.20 -1.13 -5.45
N MET A 292 9.11 -0.23 -4.47
CA MET A 292 9.41 1.18 -4.65
C MET A 292 10.89 1.47 -4.96
N GLN A 293 11.79 0.51 -4.72
CA GLN A 293 13.19 0.65 -5.09
C GLN A 293 13.37 0.80 -6.61
N LEU A 294 12.54 0.17 -7.44
CA LEU A 294 12.65 0.28 -8.91
C LEU A 294 12.62 1.73 -9.40
N VAL A 295 11.75 2.55 -8.79
CA VAL A 295 11.49 3.92 -9.25
C VAL A 295 12.31 4.96 -8.48
N THR A 296 13.08 4.55 -7.48
CA THR A 296 13.82 5.44 -6.57
C THR A 296 15.32 5.20 -6.58
N LEU A 297 15.77 3.98 -6.89
CA LEU A 297 17.18 3.59 -6.94
C LEU A 297 17.64 3.29 -8.37
N PRO A 298 18.89 3.63 -8.70
CA PRO A 298 19.57 3.07 -9.87
C PRO A 298 19.66 1.54 -9.78
N VAL A 299 19.52 0.85 -10.93
CA VAL A 299 19.50 -0.62 -11.02
C VAL A 299 20.77 -1.26 -10.44
N ASP A 300 21.92 -0.63 -10.61
CA ASP A 300 23.22 -1.07 -10.08
C ASP A 300 23.32 -1.01 -8.54
N ARG A 301 22.41 -0.29 -7.88
CA ARG A 301 22.33 -0.17 -6.42
C ARG A 301 21.24 -1.04 -5.78
N MET A 302 20.47 -1.76 -6.60
CA MET A 302 19.42 -2.66 -6.13
C MET A 302 19.98 -4.03 -5.77
N ASP A 303 19.27 -4.77 -4.91
CA ASP A 303 19.59 -6.19 -4.68
C ASP A 303 19.36 -6.97 -5.98
N ILE A 304 20.41 -7.67 -6.43
CA ILE A 304 20.36 -8.52 -7.63
C ILE A 304 19.26 -9.59 -7.55
N LYS A 305 18.94 -10.07 -6.34
CA LYS A 305 17.83 -11.01 -6.14
C LYS A 305 16.49 -10.37 -6.52
N TYR A 306 16.32 -9.09 -6.24
CA TYR A 306 15.10 -8.39 -6.57
C TYR A 306 14.99 -8.10 -8.07
N VAL A 307 16.08 -7.69 -8.70
CA VAL A 307 16.18 -7.56 -10.17
C VAL A 307 15.80 -8.89 -10.86
N GLN A 308 16.31 -10.01 -10.35
CA GLN A 308 15.95 -11.35 -10.83
C GLN A 308 14.47 -11.69 -10.59
N LYS A 309 13.91 -11.29 -9.45
CA LYS A 309 12.48 -11.47 -9.13
C LYS A 309 11.59 -10.74 -10.14
N VAL A 310 11.92 -9.50 -10.52
CA VAL A 310 11.17 -8.75 -11.56
C VAL A 310 11.24 -9.46 -12.91
N ARG A 311 12.43 -9.91 -13.33
CA ARG A 311 12.60 -10.69 -14.58
C ARG A 311 11.78 -11.97 -14.56
N LYS A 312 11.73 -12.67 -13.42
CA LYS A 312 10.89 -13.86 -13.22
C LYS A 312 9.40 -13.53 -13.33
N MET A 313 8.92 -12.44 -12.73
CA MET A 313 7.53 -11.99 -12.87
C MET A 313 7.16 -11.76 -14.33
N LYS A 314 8.03 -11.10 -15.11
CA LYS A 314 7.84 -10.91 -16.55
C LYS A 314 7.71 -12.23 -17.30
N GLN A 315 8.58 -13.20 -17.01
CA GLN A 315 8.51 -14.54 -17.62
C GLN A 315 7.20 -15.24 -17.29
N GLN A 316 6.77 -15.20 -16.02
CA GLN A 316 5.51 -15.80 -15.57
C GLN A 316 4.30 -15.16 -16.28
N ILE A 317 4.25 -13.82 -16.34
CA ILE A 317 3.16 -13.10 -17.03
C ILE A 317 3.13 -13.41 -18.53
N ASN A 318 4.30 -13.53 -19.17
CA ASN A 318 4.37 -13.88 -20.58
C ASN A 318 3.78 -15.27 -20.85
N GLN A 319 3.91 -16.21 -19.92
CA GLN A 319 3.35 -17.58 -20.00
C GLN A 319 1.84 -17.65 -19.73
N LEU A 320 1.23 -16.59 -19.19
CA LEU A 320 -0.22 -16.54 -18.99
C LEU A 320 -0.96 -16.43 -20.33
N ASN A 321 -1.96 -17.28 -20.51
CA ASN A 321 -2.78 -17.34 -21.74
C ASN A 321 -3.95 -16.33 -21.73
N GLN A 322 -4.38 -15.90 -20.55
CA GLN A 322 -5.55 -15.03 -20.36
C GLN A 322 -5.31 -14.05 -19.20
N PRO A 323 -5.95 -12.87 -19.19
CA PRO A 323 -5.88 -11.95 -18.07
C PRO A 323 -6.50 -12.55 -16.80
N PRO A 324 -6.13 -12.05 -15.61
CA PRO A 324 -6.84 -12.36 -14.38
C PRO A 324 -8.36 -12.05 -14.52
N PRO A 325 -9.22 -12.80 -13.83
CA PRO A 325 -10.64 -12.45 -13.74
C PRO A 325 -10.84 -11.03 -13.23
N VAL A 326 -11.96 -10.41 -13.60
CA VAL A 326 -12.35 -9.06 -13.17
C VAL A 326 -13.77 -9.05 -12.59
N GLU A 327 -14.02 -8.20 -11.60
CA GLU A 327 -15.35 -7.86 -11.08
C GLU A 327 -15.72 -6.46 -11.59
N MET A 328 -16.90 -6.30 -12.19
CA MET A 328 -17.36 -5.00 -12.70
C MET A 328 -18.02 -4.21 -11.57
N LEU A 329 -17.41 -3.10 -11.15
CA LEU A 329 -17.85 -2.29 -10.00
C LEU A 329 -17.93 -0.80 -10.36
N GLY A 330 -18.73 -0.02 -9.63
CA GLY A 330 -18.78 1.43 -9.80
C GLY A 330 -20.19 1.98 -10.05
N LYS A 331 -20.25 3.28 -10.34
CA LYS A 331 -21.48 4.04 -10.65
C LYS A 331 -21.38 4.58 -12.08
N GLY A 332 -22.43 4.37 -12.88
CA GLY A 332 -22.43 4.76 -14.29
C GLY A 332 -21.63 3.78 -15.14
N THR A 333 -20.47 4.21 -15.67
CA THR A 333 -19.56 3.29 -16.36
C THR A 333 -18.89 2.38 -15.34
N LEU A 334 -19.05 1.07 -15.48
CA LEU A 334 -18.46 0.08 -14.58
C LEU A 334 -16.94 -0.02 -14.81
N THR A 335 -16.20 0.01 -13.71
CA THR A 335 -14.75 -0.18 -13.61
C THR A 335 -14.44 -1.68 -13.51
N PRO A 336 -13.59 -2.24 -14.39
CA PRO A 336 -13.18 -3.64 -14.33
C PRO A 336 -12.08 -3.87 -13.28
N VAL A 337 -12.47 -4.21 -12.05
CA VAL A 337 -11.51 -4.43 -10.96
C VAL A 337 -10.96 -5.84 -11.01
N SER A 338 -9.65 -5.98 -11.25
CA SER A 338 -8.98 -7.28 -11.33
C SER A 338 -8.99 -8.03 -9.99
N PHE A 339 -9.09 -9.36 -10.04
CA PHE A 339 -8.89 -10.21 -8.87
C PHE A 339 -7.44 -10.21 -8.39
N ALA A 340 -6.48 -10.04 -9.29
CA ALA A 340 -5.09 -9.74 -8.94
C ALA A 340 -4.97 -8.29 -8.43
N PRO A 341 -4.07 -7.98 -7.49
CA PRO A 341 -3.85 -6.62 -7.00
C PRO A 341 -3.76 -5.60 -8.12
N ASP A 342 -4.64 -4.59 -8.08
CA ASP A 342 -4.78 -3.57 -9.12
C ASP A 342 -5.04 -2.21 -8.46
N PRO A 343 -4.01 -1.63 -7.78
CA PRO A 343 -4.18 -0.42 -7.00
C PRO A 343 -4.93 0.72 -7.74
N PRO A 344 -4.64 1.02 -9.03
CA PRO A 344 -5.35 2.07 -9.77
C PRO A 344 -6.87 1.89 -9.82
N HIS A 345 -7.37 0.67 -10.05
CA HIS A 345 -8.81 0.39 -10.09
C HIS A 345 -9.40 0.14 -8.71
N ASP A 346 -8.63 -0.44 -7.77
CA ASP A 346 -9.09 -0.68 -6.41
C ASP A 346 -9.40 0.64 -5.67
N VAL A 347 -8.57 1.69 -5.85
CA VAL A 347 -8.80 3.01 -5.24
C VAL A 347 -9.91 3.81 -5.92
N GLU A 348 -10.21 3.50 -7.19
CA GLU A 348 -11.24 4.19 -7.94
C GLU A 348 -12.64 3.94 -7.37
N ILE A 349 -12.90 2.73 -6.88
CA ILE A 349 -14.22 2.35 -6.35
C ILE A 349 -14.69 3.30 -5.24
N PRO A 350 -13.94 3.53 -4.14
CA PRO A 350 -14.45 4.39 -3.06
C PRO A 350 -14.64 5.85 -3.49
N CYS A 351 -13.89 6.37 -4.46
CA CYS A 351 -14.02 7.77 -4.93
C CYS A 351 -14.89 7.95 -6.19
N ARG A 352 -15.40 6.87 -6.79
CA ARG A 352 -16.18 6.88 -8.05
C ARG A 352 -17.41 7.78 -8.04
N HIS A 353 -18.01 8.04 -6.87
CA HIS A 353 -19.15 8.93 -6.76
C HIS A 353 -18.85 10.37 -7.23
N MET A 354 -17.58 10.79 -7.18
CA MET A 354 -17.12 12.09 -7.65
C MET A 354 -17.20 12.24 -9.17
N TRP A 355 -16.92 11.17 -9.92
CA TRP A 355 -16.78 11.18 -11.38
C TRP A 355 -17.88 10.37 -12.06
N GLY A 356 -19.00 11.03 -12.32
CA GLY A 356 -20.07 10.48 -13.14
C GLY A 356 -21.29 11.39 -13.13
N PRO A 357 -22.05 11.50 -14.23
CA PRO A 357 -23.28 12.26 -14.21
C PRO A 357 -24.26 11.65 -13.18
N TRP A 358 -25.02 12.52 -12.48
CA TRP A 358 -26.23 12.12 -11.73
C TRP A 358 -27.29 11.68 -12.74
N VAL A 359 -27.11 10.53 -13.39
CA VAL A 359 -28.17 9.95 -14.19
C VAL A 359 -28.94 9.05 -13.25
N ALA A 360 -30.13 9.50 -12.84
CA ALA A 360 -31.12 8.61 -12.26
C ALA A 360 -31.25 7.40 -13.19
N PHE A 361 -31.09 6.20 -12.63
CA PHE A 361 -31.28 4.96 -13.37
C PHE A 361 -32.66 5.01 -14.03
N ASN A 362 -32.72 5.20 -15.35
CA ASN A 362 -33.97 5.22 -16.10
C ASN A 362 -34.21 3.79 -16.60
N GLN A 363 -35.09 3.05 -15.92
CA GLN A 363 -35.43 1.67 -16.29
C GLN A 363 -36.03 1.55 -17.70
N ASP A 364 -36.51 2.66 -18.28
CA ASP A 364 -37.27 2.66 -19.52
C ASP A 364 -36.40 2.82 -20.78
N ALA A 365 -35.08 3.00 -20.67
CA ALA A 365 -34.19 3.11 -21.83
C ALA A 365 -33.80 1.75 -22.45
N ALA A 366 -34.27 0.63 -21.87
CA ALA A 366 -33.98 -0.73 -22.33
C ALA A 366 -35.13 -1.39 -23.10
N SER A 367 -36.23 -0.67 -23.42
CA SER A 367 -37.37 -1.25 -24.15
C SER A 367 -37.55 -0.79 -25.59
N ASP A 368 -36.76 0.15 -26.11
CA ASP A 368 -36.88 0.56 -27.51
C ASP A 368 -35.85 -0.16 -28.39
N THR A 369 -36.12 -1.44 -28.62
CA THR A 369 -35.64 -2.17 -29.80
C THR A 369 -36.85 -2.72 -30.56
N ASP A 370 -37.03 -2.19 -31.76
CA ASP A 370 -37.59 -2.82 -32.95
C ASP A 370 -39.03 -3.36 -32.91
N SER A 371 -39.96 -2.55 -33.40
CA SER A 371 -41.01 -3.06 -34.29
C SER A 371 -41.09 -2.20 -35.56
N GLU A 372 -40.28 -2.57 -36.54
CA GLU A 372 -40.61 -2.40 -37.96
C GLU A 372 -41.75 -3.37 -38.31
N GLU A 373 -42.94 -2.83 -38.56
CA GLU A 373 -43.85 -3.20 -39.66
C GLU A 373 -44.87 -2.07 -39.89
#